data_AF-A0A366MCP4-F1
#
_entry.id   AF-A0A366MCP4-F1
#
_cell.length_a   1.000
_cell.length_b   1.000
_cell.length_c   1.000
_cell.angle_alpha   90.00
_cell.angle_beta   90.00
_cell.angle_gamma   90.00
#
_symmetry.space_group_name_H-M   'P 1'
#
loop_
_entity.id
_entity.type
_entity.pdbx_description
1 polymer ?
#
loop_
_entity_poly.entity_id
_entity_poly.type
_entity_poly.pdbx_seq_one_letter_code
_entity_poly.pdbx_strand_id
1 'polypeptide(L)'
;MMGVVNSAQHDSSVDLNKAIRKSNNGDTIQLIDGVYRNNVTDIVIDKNLTIQGNSKDNNIIDAANMGRIFNITPGNKLILINISFINRFAALNSNTGGIIYNNQSTLIIEDYIFDNNIANRSGGVIYNTGNITIKNSEFTNNQIIQNFDTQFVSGGVIYTNGGICEIFNSIFLNNSLSYNRLSGSGGGVIYQASGITRIYHSNFQSNFANNTVAGILYIDKGDLEIFSSIFLNIIQQQMQVLYFIVELIMELLKSIILHLVIILHMLGMVVSYKQTIFK
;
A
#
# COMPACT_ATOMS: atom_id res chain seq x y z
N MET A 1 2.65 -19.09 -31.39
CA MET A 1 3.18 -20.24 -30.62
C MET A 1 3.72 -19.64 -29.33
N MET A 2 3.16 -19.97 -28.16
CA MET A 2 3.66 -19.46 -26.87
C MET A 2 5.06 -20.03 -26.67
N GLY A 3 6.09 -19.19 -26.75
CA GLY A 3 7.48 -19.56 -26.52
C GLY A 3 7.88 -19.34 -25.07
N VAL A 4 8.80 -20.16 -24.58
CA VAL A 4 9.49 -19.92 -23.31
C VAL A 4 10.82 -19.22 -23.62
N VAL A 5 11.04 -18.05 -23.03
CA VAL A 5 12.29 -17.29 -23.14
C VAL A 5 13.00 -17.30 -21.80
N ASN A 6 14.18 -17.91 -21.72
CA ASN A 6 14.98 -17.92 -20.50
C ASN A 6 15.75 -16.61 -20.35
N SER A 7 15.63 -15.97 -19.17
CA SER A 7 16.35 -14.73 -18.86
C SER A 7 17.89 -14.87 -18.85
N ALA A 8 18.41 -16.10 -18.72
CA ALA A 8 19.85 -16.40 -18.64
C ALA A 8 20.54 -16.66 -19.99
N GLN A 9 19.81 -16.81 -21.10
CA GLN A 9 20.38 -17.51 -22.26
C GLN A 9 21.22 -16.65 -23.22
N HIS A 10 21.65 -15.42 -22.86
CA HIS A 10 22.44 -14.62 -23.82
C HIS A 10 23.32 -13.49 -23.32
N ASP A 11 23.77 -13.49 -22.06
CA ASP A 11 25.03 -12.90 -21.62
C ASP A 11 25.16 -13.06 -20.11
N SER A 12 26.39 -12.98 -19.60
CA SER A 12 26.74 -13.02 -18.17
C SER A 12 26.14 -11.90 -17.30
N SER A 13 25.13 -11.16 -17.80
CA SER A 13 24.32 -10.22 -17.05
C SER A 13 22.83 -10.56 -17.22
N VAL A 14 22.17 -10.80 -16.10
CA VAL A 14 20.73 -10.99 -15.94
C VAL A 14 19.99 -9.72 -16.43
N ASP A 15 19.64 -9.63 -17.73
CA ASP A 15 19.00 -8.46 -18.36
C ASP A 15 17.55 -8.77 -18.77
N LEU A 16 16.61 -8.38 -17.91
CA LEU A 16 15.17 -8.56 -18.10
C LEU A 16 14.64 -7.83 -19.34
N ASN A 17 15.13 -6.61 -19.60
CA ASN A 17 14.65 -5.79 -20.71
C ASN A 17 15.05 -6.39 -22.06
N LYS A 18 16.27 -6.94 -22.14
CA LYS A 18 16.72 -7.71 -23.31
C LYS A 18 15.83 -8.92 -23.58
N ALA A 19 15.45 -9.67 -22.54
CA ALA A 19 14.54 -10.81 -22.68
C ALA A 19 13.17 -10.36 -23.23
N ILE A 20 12.58 -9.31 -22.65
CA ILE A 20 11.29 -8.73 -23.07
C ILE A 20 11.31 -8.26 -24.52
N ARG A 21 12.38 -7.60 -24.95
CA ARG A 21 12.54 -7.14 -26.35
C ARG A 21 12.60 -8.29 -27.35
N LYS A 22 13.20 -9.43 -26.96
CA LYS A 22 13.31 -10.63 -27.80
C LYS A 22 12.04 -11.48 -27.83
N SER A 23 11.19 -11.35 -26.82
CA SER A 23 9.93 -12.10 -26.73
C SER A 23 8.91 -11.68 -27.79
N ASN A 24 8.16 -12.68 -28.27
CA ASN A 24 6.99 -12.50 -29.10
C ASN A 24 5.74 -12.24 -28.23
N ASN A 25 4.66 -11.80 -28.89
CA ASN A 25 3.38 -11.65 -28.23
C ASN A 25 2.84 -12.99 -27.70
N GLY A 26 2.54 -13.02 -26.41
CA GLY A 26 2.05 -14.19 -25.66
C GLY A 26 3.14 -15.06 -25.06
N ASP A 27 4.42 -14.70 -25.21
CA ASP A 27 5.52 -15.49 -24.63
C ASP A 27 5.54 -15.42 -23.11
N THR A 28 6.14 -16.46 -22.52
CA THR A 28 6.46 -16.50 -21.10
C THR A 28 7.97 -16.38 -20.92
N ILE A 29 8.38 -15.41 -20.11
CA ILE A 29 9.76 -15.20 -19.72
C ILE A 29 9.97 -15.87 -18.36
N GLN A 30 10.86 -16.86 -18.32
CA GLN A 30 11.24 -17.54 -17.08
C GLN A 30 12.49 -16.88 -16.49
N LEU A 31 12.33 -16.39 -15.27
CA LEU A 31 13.39 -15.79 -14.49
C LEU A 31 14.18 -16.89 -13.79
N ILE A 32 15.50 -16.87 -13.96
CA ILE A 32 16.38 -17.63 -13.09
C ILE A 32 16.50 -16.92 -11.75
N ASP A 33 16.71 -17.67 -10.68
CA ASP A 33 16.92 -17.12 -9.34
C ASP A 33 18.07 -16.11 -9.38
N GLY A 34 17.85 -14.95 -8.76
CA GLY A 34 18.81 -13.86 -8.75
C GLY A 34 18.17 -12.49 -8.57
N VAL A 35 19.05 -11.50 -8.42
CA VAL A 35 18.67 -10.10 -8.29
C VAL A 35 18.94 -9.35 -9.59
N TYR A 36 17.87 -8.86 -10.20
CA TYR A 36 17.85 -8.12 -11.45
C TYR A 36 18.01 -6.62 -11.12
N ARG A 37 19.15 -6.02 -11.48
CA ARG A 37 19.46 -4.59 -11.23
C ARG A 37 19.74 -3.78 -12.50
N ASN A 38 20.16 -4.46 -13.56
CA ASN A 38 20.59 -3.79 -14.79
C ASN A 38 19.40 -3.64 -15.75
N ASN A 39 19.20 -2.43 -16.26
CA ASN A 39 18.16 -2.12 -17.26
C ASN A 39 16.73 -2.46 -16.82
N VAL A 40 16.46 -2.43 -15.51
CA VAL A 40 15.16 -2.82 -14.91
C VAL A 40 14.17 -1.67 -14.78
N THR A 41 14.42 -0.54 -15.44
CA THR A 41 13.61 0.67 -15.32
C THR A 41 13.01 1.09 -16.66
N ASP A 42 11.81 1.66 -16.60
CA ASP A 42 11.01 2.15 -17.73
C ASP A 42 10.90 1.13 -18.87
N ILE A 43 10.77 -0.15 -18.50
CA ILE A 43 10.56 -1.22 -19.46
C ILE A 43 9.14 -1.09 -20.01
N VAL A 44 9.06 -0.86 -21.32
CA VAL A 44 7.79 -0.79 -22.05
C VAL A 44 7.30 -2.20 -22.33
N ILE A 45 6.05 -2.47 -21.95
CA ILE A 45 5.31 -3.69 -22.29
C ILE A 45 4.29 -3.32 -23.37
N ASP A 46 4.63 -3.66 -24.61
CA ASP A 46 3.89 -3.35 -25.84
C ASP A 46 3.23 -4.58 -26.48
N LYS A 47 3.26 -5.70 -25.78
CA LYS A 47 2.71 -6.99 -26.19
C LYS A 47 2.20 -7.75 -24.96
N ASN A 48 1.42 -8.79 -25.20
CA ASN A 48 1.02 -9.71 -24.13
C ASN A 48 2.24 -10.51 -23.65
N LEU A 49 2.49 -10.54 -22.35
CA LEU A 49 3.61 -11.29 -21.76
C LEU A 49 3.25 -11.87 -20.40
N THR A 50 3.86 -13.00 -20.10
CA THR A 50 4.00 -13.51 -18.74
C THR A 50 5.45 -13.41 -18.33
N ILE A 51 5.73 -12.88 -17.14
CA ILE A 51 7.06 -12.90 -16.51
C ILE A 51 6.92 -13.68 -15.21
N GLN A 52 7.66 -14.77 -15.10
CA GLN A 52 7.50 -15.74 -14.04
C GLN A 52 8.85 -16.05 -13.40
N GLY A 53 8.93 -15.96 -12.07
CA GLY A 53 10.00 -16.52 -11.28
C GLY A 53 9.68 -17.93 -10.78
N ASN A 54 10.70 -18.57 -10.19
CA ASN A 54 10.53 -19.81 -9.46
C ASN A 54 9.98 -19.55 -8.05
N SER A 55 10.41 -18.46 -7.41
CA SER A 55 9.95 -18.03 -6.10
C SER A 55 10.10 -16.52 -5.93
N LYS A 56 9.11 -15.90 -5.28
CA LYS A 56 9.16 -14.48 -4.89
C LYS A 56 10.37 -14.17 -4.00
N ASP A 57 10.87 -15.12 -3.24
CA ASP A 57 12.02 -14.92 -2.34
C ASP A 57 13.37 -14.84 -3.08
N ASN A 58 13.46 -15.44 -4.28
CA ASN A 58 14.71 -15.57 -5.02
C ASN A 58 14.74 -14.80 -6.34
N ASN A 59 13.58 -14.43 -6.91
CA ASN A 59 13.49 -13.63 -8.12
C ASN A 59 13.18 -12.18 -7.75
N ILE A 60 14.23 -11.40 -7.54
CA ILE A 60 14.13 -10.03 -7.03
C ILE A 60 14.44 -9.06 -8.16
N ILE A 61 13.53 -8.15 -8.47
CA ILE A 61 13.80 -7.01 -9.33
C ILE A 61 14.03 -5.79 -8.43
N ASP A 62 15.28 -5.37 -8.36
CA ASP A 62 15.75 -4.27 -7.51
C ASP A 62 15.94 -3.03 -8.39
N ALA A 63 14.99 -2.11 -8.30
CA ALA A 63 15.01 -0.89 -9.10
C ALA A 63 16.08 0.12 -8.63
N ALA A 64 16.84 -0.17 -7.58
CA ALA A 64 17.96 0.62 -7.08
C ALA A 64 17.66 2.13 -6.97
N ASN A 65 16.46 2.49 -6.50
CA ASN A 65 15.99 3.88 -6.41
C ASN A 65 15.81 4.63 -7.76
N MET A 66 15.64 3.93 -8.88
CA MET A 66 15.59 4.51 -10.22
C MET A 66 14.22 4.34 -10.89
N GLY A 67 13.49 5.44 -11.18
CA GLY A 67 12.45 5.51 -12.26
C GLY A 67 11.00 4.98 -12.06
N ARG A 68 10.54 4.13 -12.96
CA ARG A 68 9.38 3.20 -12.90
C ARG A 68 9.94 1.86 -13.37
N ILE A 69 9.38 0.71 -13.03
CA ILE A 69 9.86 -0.58 -13.59
C ILE A 69 9.14 -0.87 -14.91
N PHE A 70 7.81 -0.98 -14.84
CA PHE A 70 7.00 -1.35 -16.01
C PHE A 70 6.05 -0.24 -16.43
N ASN A 71 6.04 0.01 -17.75
CA ASN A 71 5.07 0.84 -18.43
C ASN A 71 4.27 -0.03 -19.41
N ILE A 72 3.06 -0.41 -19.04
CA ILE A 72 2.20 -1.27 -19.85
C ILE A 72 1.36 -0.39 -20.74
N THR A 73 1.49 -0.57 -22.05
CA THR A 73 0.78 0.24 -23.05
C THR A 73 -0.64 -0.28 -23.29
N PRO A 74 -1.57 0.56 -23.80
CA PRO A 74 -2.98 0.21 -23.94
C PRO A 74 -3.24 -1.08 -24.71
N GLY A 75 -4.25 -1.83 -24.25
CA GLY A 75 -4.71 -3.07 -24.90
C GLY A 75 -3.85 -4.31 -24.64
N ASN A 76 -2.70 -4.18 -23.98
CA ASN A 76 -1.82 -5.31 -23.67
C ASN A 76 -2.18 -6.02 -22.35
N LYS A 77 -1.61 -7.21 -22.16
CA LYS A 77 -1.72 -8.00 -20.93
C LYS A 77 -0.36 -8.34 -20.36
N LEU A 78 -0.11 -7.97 -19.12
CA LEU A 78 1.06 -8.42 -18.36
C LEU A 78 0.62 -9.32 -17.20
N ILE A 79 1.25 -10.49 -17.10
CA ILE A 79 1.11 -11.39 -15.95
C ILE A 79 2.46 -11.47 -15.23
N LEU A 80 2.47 -11.20 -13.93
CA LEU A 80 3.65 -11.29 -13.06
C LEU A 80 3.40 -12.36 -11.99
N ILE A 81 4.31 -13.34 -11.89
CA ILE A 81 4.14 -14.50 -10.99
C ILE A 81 5.45 -14.78 -10.25
N ASN A 82 5.41 -14.96 -8.92
CA ASN A 82 6.55 -15.40 -8.10
C ASN A 82 7.79 -14.49 -8.19
N ILE A 83 7.61 -13.18 -8.03
CA ILE A 83 8.71 -12.20 -8.12
C ILE A 83 8.53 -11.18 -6.98
N SER A 84 9.62 -10.58 -6.54
CA SER A 84 9.61 -9.46 -5.59
C SER A 84 10.15 -8.18 -6.20
N PHE A 85 9.51 -7.04 -5.88
CA PHE A 85 10.02 -5.70 -6.11
C PHE A 85 10.44 -5.08 -4.79
N ILE A 86 11.71 -4.66 -4.73
CA ILE A 86 12.30 -4.03 -3.55
C ILE A 86 12.99 -2.71 -3.90
N ASN A 87 13.17 -1.88 -2.87
CA ASN A 87 14.09 -0.74 -2.83
C ASN A 87 13.91 0.26 -3.97
N ARG A 88 12.66 0.68 -4.18
CA ARG A 88 12.36 1.77 -5.10
C ARG A 88 12.24 3.11 -4.37
N PHE A 89 12.80 4.14 -4.97
CA PHE A 89 12.48 5.54 -4.77
C PHE A 89 12.14 6.12 -6.14
N ALA A 90 10.90 6.56 -6.37
CA ALA A 90 10.58 7.33 -7.57
C ALA A 90 11.09 8.77 -7.34
N ALA A 91 12.09 9.21 -8.12
CA ALA A 91 12.67 10.55 -8.02
C ALA A 91 11.70 11.65 -8.52
N LEU A 92 12.00 12.89 -8.16
CA LEU A 92 11.15 14.10 -8.15
C LEU A 92 10.50 14.52 -9.50
N ASN A 93 10.82 13.86 -10.60
CA ASN A 93 10.65 14.34 -11.97
C ASN A 93 9.95 13.34 -12.92
N SER A 94 9.42 12.21 -12.44
CA SER A 94 8.55 11.34 -13.26
C SER A 94 7.10 11.84 -13.21
N ASN A 95 6.57 12.28 -14.35
CA ASN A 95 5.27 12.95 -14.45
C ASN A 95 4.04 12.09 -14.10
N THR A 96 4.15 10.77 -13.92
CA THR A 96 3.08 9.89 -13.43
C THR A 96 3.62 8.60 -12.78
N GLY A 97 2.90 8.10 -11.76
CA GLY A 97 2.60 6.69 -11.43
C GLY A 97 3.69 5.62 -11.27
N GLY A 98 3.81 5.11 -10.05
CA GLY A 98 4.03 3.69 -9.69
C GLY A 98 5.39 3.06 -9.98
N ILE A 99 5.72 1.99 -9.25
CA ILE A 99 6.61 0.93 -9.74
C ILE A 99 6.07 0.39 -11.07
N ILE A 100 4.76 0.21 -11.15
CA ILE A 100 4.05 -0.25 -12.34
C ILE A 100 3.03 0.83 -12.75
N TYR A 101 3.08 1.20 -14.02
CA TYR A 101 2.07 2.01 -14.67
C TYR A 101 1.31 1.14 -15.68
N ASN A 102 0.05 0.82 -15.36
CA ASN A 102 -0.84 0.05 -16.22
C ASN A 102 -1.80 1.01 -16.95
N ASN A 103 -1.54 1.29 -18.23
CA ASN A 103 -2.30 2.27 -18.99
C ASN A 103 -3.37 1.62 -19.86
N GLN A 104 -4.62 1.53 -19.37
CA GLN A 104 -5.74 0.95 -20.12
C GLN A 104 -5.42 -0.46 -20.64
N SER A 105 -4.72 -1.25 -19.85
CA SER A 105 -4.30 -2.62 -20.15
C SER A 105 -4.75 -3.58 -19.03
N THR A 106 -4.45 -4.86 -19.16
CA THR A 106 -4.73 -5.86 -18.12
C THR A 106 -3.45 -6.24 -17.39
N LEU A 107 -3.44 -6.07 -16.07
CA LEU A 107 -2.34 -6.47 -15.20
C LEU A 107 -2.81 -7.57 -14.23
N ILE A 108 -2.10 -8.69 -14.22
CA ILE A 108 -2.33 -9.76 -13.25
C ILE A 108 -1.06 -9.95 -12.43
N ILE A 109 -1.19 -9.90 -11.11
CA ILE A 109 -0.11 -10.07 -10.14
C ILE A 109 -0.49 -11.23 -9.22
N GLU A 110 0.34 -12.27 -9.19
CA GLU A 110 0.13 -13.46 -8.38
C GLU A 110 1.41 -13.79 -7.60
N ASP A 111 1.27 -14.06 -6.30
CA ASP A 111 2.37 -14.48 -5.42
C ASP A 111 3.57 -13.50 -5.48
N TYR A 112 3.28 -12.22 -5.25
CA TYR A 112 4.22 -11.12 -5.42
C TYR A 112 4.50 -10.39 -4.11
N ILE A 113 5.72 -9.85 -3.93
CA ILE A 113 6.03 -8.95 -2.80
C ILE A 113 6.42 -7.57 -3.32
N PHE A 114 5.74 -6.55 -2.82
CA PHE A 114 6.14 -5.15 -2.93
C PHE A 114 6.60 -4.67 -1.56
N ASP A 115 7.92 -4.61 -1.34
CA ASP A 115 8.48 -4.19 -0.06
C ASP A 115 9.33 -2.91 -0.16
N ASN A 116 9.12 -2.02 0.81
CA ASN A 116 9.90 -0.81 1.02
C ASN A 116 10.03 0.09 -0.23
N ASN A 117 8.93 0.27 -0.95
CA ASN A 117 8.89 1.16 -2.12
C ASN A 117 8.36 2.54 -1.75
N ILE A 118 9.08 3.57 -2.19
CA ILE A 118 8.80 4.98 -1.91
C ILE A 118 8.43 5.70 -3.21
N ALA A 119 7.31 6.40 -3.19
CA ALA A 119 6.85 7.24 -4.29
C ALA A 119 6.50 8.66 -3.84
N ASN A 120 6.59 9.62 -4.73
CA ASN A 120 6.46 11.06 -4.41
C ASN A 120 5.25 11.76 -5.06
N ARG A 121 4.41 11.01 -5.79
CA ARG A 121 3.20 11.46 -6.50
C ARG A 121 2.12 10.38 -6.48
N SER A 122 0.93 10.74 -6.97
CA SER A 122 -0.23 9.86 -7.18
C SER A 122 0.11 8.48 -7.77
N GLY A 123 -0.43 7.43 -7.15
CA GLY A 123 -0.21 6.00 -7.47
C GLY A 123 1.19 5.54 -7.11
N GLY A 124 1.40 5.23 -5.84
CA GLY A 124 2.72 5.05 -5.26
C GLY A 124 3.45 3.81 -5.78
N VAL A 125 2.84 2.64 -5.65
CA VAL A 125 3.41 1.38 -6.11
C VAL A 125 2.79 0.97 -7.43
N ILE A 126 1.47 1.08 -7.54
CA ILE A 126 0.75 0.77 -8.78
C ILE A 126 -0.14 1.95 -9.13
N TYR A 127 0.01 2.40 -10.38
CA TYR A 127 -0.93 3.33 -10.99
C TYR A 127 -1.65 2.60 -12.12
N ASN A 128 -2.96 2.45 -11.98
CA ASN A 128 -3.80 1.66 -12.88
C ASN A 128 -4.92 2.50 -13.51
N THR A 129 -5.04 2.46 -14.84
CA THR A 129 -6.19 2.99 -15.59
C THR A 129 -6.91 1.93 -16.42
N GLY A 130 -6.51 0.66 -16.26
CA GLY A 130 -7.13 -0.50 -16.89
C GLY A 130 -7.67 -1.49 -15.85
N ASN A 131 -7.58 -2.78 -16.15
CA ASN A 131 -7.99 -3.83 -15.22
C ASN A 131 -6.77 -4.37 -14.46
N ILE A 132 -6.95 -4.62 -13.18
CA ILE A 132 -5.93 -5.22 -12.33
C ILE A 132 -6.50 -6.32 -11.44
N THR A 133 -5.82 -7.46 -11.40
CA THR A 133 -6.09 -8.54 -10.45
C THR A 133 -4.83 -8.81 -9.63
N ILE A 134 -4.96 -8.80 -8.31
CA ILE A 134 -3.89 -9.07 -7.35
C ILE A 134 -4.31 -10.28 -6.51
N LYS A 135 -3.48 -11.32 -6.46
CA LYS A 135 -3.74 -12.52 -5.67
C LYS A 135 -2.54 -12.92 -4.85
N ASN A 136 -2.78 -13.39 -3.63
CA ASN A 136 -1.76 -13.99 -2.77
C ASN A 136 -0.50 -13.11 -2.62
N SER A 137 -0.67 -11.79 -2.67
CA SER A 137 0.44 -10.84 -2.77
C SER A 137 0.56 -10.02 -1.49
N GLU A 138 1.76 -9.49 -1.27
CA GLU A 138 2.11 -8.75 -0.07
C GLU A 138 2.59 -7.34 -0.45
N PHE A 139 1.98 -6.33 0.15
CA PHE A 139 2.40 -4.93 0.07
C PHE A 139 2.84 -4.52 1.46
N THR A 140 4.15 -4.39 1.66
CA THR A 140 4.73 -4.19 2.98
C THR A 140 5.61 -2.94 2.99
N ASN A 141 5.46 -2.11 4.03
CA ASN A 141 6.29 -0.91 4.25
C ASN A 141 6.35 0.07 3.06
N ASN A 142 5.38 0.07 2.14
CA ASN A 142 5.41 1.00 1.02
C ASN A 142 4.98 2.38 1.49
N GLN A 143 5.67 3.42 1.02
CA GLN A 143 5.46 4.79 1.45
C GLN A 143 5.18 5.69 0.27
N ILE A 144 4.16 6.53 0.40
CA ILE A 144 3.98 7.67 -0.50
C ILE A 144 4.28 8.93 0.30
N ILE A 145 5.30 9.66 -0.11
CA ILE A 145 5.79 10.87 0.53
C ILE A 145 5.62 12.02 -0.46
N GLN A 146 4.50 12.73 -0.40
CA GLN A 146 4.26 13.84 -1.32
C GLN A 146 4.72 15.16 -0.70
N ASN A 147 5.79 15.72 -1.26
CA ASN A 147 6.40 16.97 -0.81
C ASN A 147 6.04 18.19 -1.69
N PHE A 148 5.15 18.04 -2.68
CA PHE A 148 4.87 19.09 -3.67
C PHE A 148 3.55 19.82 -3.43
N ASP A 149 3.56 21.11 -3.74
CA ASP A 149 2.42 22.02 -3.67
C ASP A 149 1.52 21.89 -4.92
N THR A 150 1.03 20.68 -5.20
CA THR A 150 0.04 20.46 -6.26
C THR A 150 -1.36 20.46 -5.68
N GLN A 151 -2.26 21.26 -6.26
CA GLN A 151 -3.60 21.55 -5.73
C GLN A 151 -4.54 20.34 -5.61
N PHE A 152 -4.20 19.18 -6.20
CA PHE A 152 -4.98 17.96 -6.09
C PHE A 152 -4.07 16.79 -5.75
N VAL A 153 -4.42 16.15 -4.65
CA VAL A 153 -3.70 15.03 -4.06
C VAL A 153 -4.63 13.83 -4.14
N SER A 154 -4.23 12.85 -4.94
CA SER A 154 -4.98 11.62 -5.12
C SER A 154 -3.97 10.49 -5.11
N GLY A 155 -3.82 9.77 -4.01
CA GLY A 155 -2.71 8.84 -3.85
C GLY A 155 -3.03 7.71 -2.91
N GLY A 156 -2.50 6.54 -3.27
CA GLY A 156 -2.43 5.32 -2.48
C GLY A 156 -1.27 4.47 -2.99
N VAL A 157 -0.90 3.42 -2.24
CA VAL A 157 0.00 2.36 -2.70
C VAL A 157 -0.52 1.81 -4.03
N ILE A 158 -1.83 1.60 -4.09
CA ILE A 158 -2.55 1.31 -5.31
C ILE A 158 -3.46 2.51 -5.63
N TYR A 159 -3.31 3.06 -6.82
CA TYR A 159 -4.21 4.05 -7.38
C TYR A 159 -4.91 3.45 -8.60
N THR A 160 -6.24 3.55 -8.63
CA THR A 160 -7.06 3.07 -9.74
C THR A 160 -7.91 4.22 -10.28
N ASN A 161 -7.99 4.35 -11.61
CA ASN A 161 -8.85 5.31 -12.29
C ASN A 161 -9.51 4.66 -13.51
N GLY A 162 -10.67 4.06 -13.27
CA GLY A 162 -11.40 3.25 -14.23
C GLY A 162 -11.05 1.77 -14.10
N GLY A 163 -11.74 0.96 -14.92
CA GLY A 163 -11.58 -0.50 -14.93
C GLY A 163 -12.01 -1.18 -13.62
N ILE A 164 -11.62 -2.45 -13.49
CA ILE A 164 -11.89 -3.28 -12.32
C ILE A 164 -10.56 -3.56 -11.60
N CYS A 165 -10.53 -3.32 -10.29
CA CYS A 165 -9.45 -3.71 -9.39
C CYS A 165 -9.94 -4.82 -8.47
N GLU A 166 -9.34 -6.00 -8.56
CA GLU A 166 -9.69 -7.13 -7.70
C GLU A 166 -8.50 -7.57 -6.87
N ILE A 167 -8.69 -7.70 -5.57
CA ILE A 167 -7.67 -8.07 -4.60
C ILE A 167 -8.16 -9.28 -3.82
N PHE A 168 -7.40 -10.38 -3.88
CA PHE A 168 -7.74 -11.64 -3.23
C PHE A 168 -6.59 -12.12 -2.35
N ASN A 169 -6.92 -12.63 -1.15
CA ASN A 169 -5.96 -13.32 -0.28
C ASN A 169 -4.64 -12.56 -0.08
N SER A 170 -4.69 -11.23 -0.04
CA SER A 170 -3.49 -10.40 -0.06
C SER A 170 -3.30 -9.67 1.27
N ILE A 171 -2.07 -9.31 1.55
CA ILE A 171 -1.68 -8.64 2.80
C ILE A 171 -1.16 -7.25 2.47
N PHE A 172 -1.67 -6.25 3.19
CA PHE A 172 -1.17 -4.88 3.20
C PHE A 172 -0.71 -4.58 4.62
N LEU A 173 0.60 -4.44 4.83
CA LEU A 173 1.18 -4.25 6.15
C LEU A 173 2.04 -2.99 6.20
N ASN A 174 1.82 -2.13 7.20
CA ASN A 174 2.66 -0.96 7.47
C ASN A 174 2.83 -0.01 6.27
N ASN A 175 1.89 -0.01 5.31
CA ASN A 175 1.96 0.94 4.23
C ASN A 175 1.53 2.30 4.73
N SER A 176 2.25 3.34 4.30
CA SER A 176 2.00 4.70 4.76
C SER A 176 1.85 5.70 3.64
N LEU A 177 1.01 6.69 3.91
CA LEU A 177 0.76 7.82 3.05
C LEU A 177 0.99 9.07 3.88
N SER A 178 1.98 9.88 3.51
CA SER A 178 2.31 11.11 4.22
C SER A 178 2.13 12.31 3.29
N TYR A 179 1.18 13.16 3.65
CA TYR A 179 0.93 14.44 2.97
C TYR A 179 1.29 15.62 3.86
N ASN A 180 2.00 16.58 3.28
CA ASN A 180 2.45 17.79 3.98
C ASN A 180 1.41 18.93 4.00
N ARG A 181 0.19 18.78 3.45
CA ARG A 181 -0.84 19.85 3.45
C ARG A 181 -2.15 19.44 4.13
N LEU A 182 -2.76 20.42 4.80
CA LEU A 182 -3.88 20.31 5.76
C LEU A 182 -5.29 20.44 5.15
N SER A 183 -5.49 20.36 3.82
CA SER A 183 -6.82 20.66 3.27
C SER A 183 -7.18 19.84 2.03
N GLY A 184 -8.29 19.10 2.12
CA GLY A 184 -9.08 18.59 0.99
C GLY A 184 -8.58 17.32 0.29
N SER A 185 -7.51 16.70 0.78
CA SER A 185 -6.86 15.57 0.10
C SER A 185 -7.40 14.23 0.61
N GLY A 186 -8.09 13.49 -0.27
CA GLY A 186 -8.47 12.10 -0.04
C GLY A 186 -7.26 11.19 -0.30
N GLY A 187 -7.01 10.24 0.58
CA GLY A 187 -5.91 9.31 0.40
C GLY A 187 -5.99 8.14 1.37
N GLY A 188 -6.08 6.94 0.81
CA GLY A 188 -5.91 5.68 1.52
C GLY A 188 -4.77 4.88 0.91
N VAL A 189 -4.38 3.78 1.54
CA VAL A 189 -3.45 2.80 0.94
C VAL A 189 -3.97 2.33 -0.41
N ILE A 190 -5.28 2.23 -0.58
CA ILE A 190 -5.93 2.10 -1.89
C ILE A 190 -6.75 3.37 -2.16
N TYR A 191 -6.49 3.99 -3.31
CA TYR A 191 -7.26 5.12 -3.82
C TYR A 191 -7.97 4.72 -5.13
N GLN A 192 -9.30 4.77 -5.13
CA GLN A 192 -10.12 4.64 -6.34
C GLN A 192 -10.63 6.01 -6.77
N ALA A 193 -10.17 6.51 -7.90
CA ALA A 193 -10.70 7.72 -8.53
C ALA A 193 -12.03 7.44 -9.25
N SER A 194 -12.12 6.29 -9.93
CA SER A 194 -13.32 5.80 -10.60
C SER A 194 -13.18 4.30 -10.87
N GLY A 195 -14.28 3.62 -11.22
CA GLY A 195 -14.28 2.19 -11.55
C GLY A 195 -14.90 1.32 -10.46
N ILE A 196 -14.44 0.08 -10.34
CA ILE A 196 -14.92 -0.88 -9.34
C ILE A 196 -13.71 -1.47 -8.62
N THR A 197 -13.72 -1.46 -7.29
CA THR A 197 -12.73 -2.16 -6.47
C THR A 197 -13.42 -3.28 -5.69
N ARG A 198 -12.86 -4.48 -5.74
CA ARG A 198 -13.32 -5.63 -4.99
C ARG A 198 -12.21 -6.23 -4.15
N ILE A 199 -12.46 -6.49 -2.88
CA ILE A 199 -11.47 -6.97 -1.92
C ILE A 199 -12.04 -8.17 -1.19
N TYR A 200 -11.34 -9.30 -1.31
CA TYR A 200 -11.76 -10.57 -0.77
C TYR A 200 -10.66 -11.19 0.07
N HIS A 201 -11.01 -11.69 1.25
CA HIS A 201 -10.12 -12.52 2.08
C HIS A 201 -8.75 -11.89 2.34
N SER A 202 -8.68 -10.55 2.40
CA SER A 202 -7.41 -9.81 2.47
C SER A 202 -7.24 -9.14 3.83
N ASN A 203 -6.00 -8.94 4.26
CA ASN A 203 -5.66 -8.36 5.56
C ASN A 203 -4.93 -7.02 5.38
N PHE A 204 -5.45 -5.97 6.00
CA PHE A 204 -4.87 -4.65 6.03
C PHE A 204 -4.50 -4.31 7.47
N GLN A 205 -3.23 -4.35 7.80
CA GLN A 205 -2.73 -4.15 9.15
C GLN A 205 -1.76 -2.96 9.23
N SER A 206 -1.94 -2.11 10.26
CA SER A 206 -1.03 -1.01 10.58
C SER A 206 -0.78 -0.03 9.42
N ASN A 207 -1.77 0.11 8.53
CA ASN A 207 -1.70 0.97 7.37
C ASN A 207 -2.14 2.40 7.74
N PHE A 208 -1.31 3.38 7.42
CA PHE A 208 -1.46 4.74 7.91
C PHE A 208 -1.59 5.77 6.78
N ALA A 209 -2.54 6.69 6.89
CA ALA A 209 -2.61 7.87 6.03
C ALA A 209 -2.64 9.13 6.90
N ASN A 210 -1.58 9.93 6.85
CA ASN A 210 -1.44 11.15 7.63
C ASN A 210 -2.20 12.31 6.97
N ASN A 211 -2.85 13.14 7.78
CA ASN A 211 -3.51 14.38 7.36
C ASN A 211 -4.58 14.21 6.26
N THR A 212 -5.08 12.99 6.05
CA THR A 212 -6.24 12.72 5.20
C THR A 212 -7.46 12.48 6.05
N VAL A 213 -8.63 12.79 5.48
CA VAL A 213 -9.94 12.39 6.03
C VAL A 213 -10.25 10.92 5.72
N ALA A 214 -9.38 10.27 4.94
CA ALA A 214 -9.61 8.97 4.35
C ALA A 214 -8.84 7.90 5.12
N GLY A 215 -9.51 6.80 5.47
CA GLY A 215 -8.90 5.65 6.13
C GLY A 215 -7.99 4.85 5.18
N ILE A 216 -7.86 3.55 5.44
CA ILE A 216 -7.05 2.64 4.61
C ILE A 216 -7.50 2.62 3.14
N LEU A 217 -8.79 2.90 2.88
CA LEU A 217 -9.35 3.03 1.53
C LEU A 217 -10.00 4.39 1.32
N TYR A 218 -9.84 4.91 0.11
CA TYR A 218 -10.55 6.07 -0.38
C TYR A 218 -11.22 5.78 -1.72
N ILE A 219 -12.52 6.02 -1.81
CA ILE A 219 -13.32 5.87 -3.03
C ILE A 219 -13.90 7.24 -3.38
N ASP A 220 -13.49 7.80 -4.52
CA ASP A 220 -14.03 9.05 -5.07
C ASP A 220 -15.32 8.76 -5.85
N LYS A 221 -15.23 7.88 -6.87
CA LYS A 221 -16.37 7.48 -7.70
C LYS A 221 -16.38 5.98 -7.96
N GLY A 222 -17.57 5.44 -8.20
CA GLY A 222 -17.80 4.04 -8.54
C GLY A 222 -18.01 3.14 -7.32
N ASP A 223 -17.89 1.84 -7.52
CA ASP A 223 -18.35 0.83 -6.56
C ASP A 223 -17.18 0.25 -5.76
N LEU A 224 -17.49 -0.17 -4.53
CA LEU A 224 -16.58 -0.90 -3.64
C LEU A 224 -17.30 -2.12 -3.08
N GLU A 225 -16.69 -3.28 -3.25
CA GLU A 225 -17.12 -4.53 -2.63
C GLU A 225 -16.02 -5.05 -1.72
N ILE A 226 -16.34 -5.34 -0.47
CA ILE A 226 -15.41 -5.93 0.50
C ILE A 226 -16.09 -7.12 1.14
N PHE A 227 -15.45 -8.28 1.08
CA PHE A 227 -15.95 -9.50 1.68
C PHE A 227 -14.84 -10.27 2.40
N SER A 228 -15.16 -10.79 3.59
CA SER A 228 -14.25 -11.61 4.40
C SER A 228 -12.84 -11.04 4.60
N SER A 229 -12.71 -9.71 4.61
CA SER A 229 -11.42 -9.01 4.72
C SER A 229 -11.29 -8.30 6.06
N ILE A 230 -10.06 -8.21 6.55
CA ILE A 230 -9.72 -7.69 7.87
C ILE A 230 -9.02 -6.34 7.72
N PHE A 231 -9.45 -5.33 8.49
CA PHE A 231 -8.84 -4.01 8.56
C PHE A 231 -8.47 -3.71 10.02
N LEU A 232 -7.19 -3.84 10.35
CA LEU A 232 -6.66 -3.59 11.68
C LEU A 232 -5.81 -2.32 11.65
N ASN A 233 -6.34 -1.25 12.22
CA ASN A 233 -5.57 -0.02 12.41
C ASN A 233 -5.28 0.19 13.90
N ILE A 234 -4.02 0.02 14.32
CA ILE A 234 -3.56 0.47 15.63
C ILE A 234 -3.05 1.91 15.45
N ILE A 235 -3.95 2.88 15.48
CA ILE A 235 -3.59 4.29 15.63
C ILE A 235 -4.09 4.71 17.01
N GLN A 236 -3.17 5.12 17.89
CA GLN A 236 -3.20 6.17 18.95
C GLN A 236 -4.49 6.55 19.71
N GLN A 237 -5.70 6.25 19.24
CA GLN A 237 -6.95 6.48 19.95
C GLN A 237 -7.13 5.56 21.15
N GLN A 238 -6.48 4.40 21.24
CA GLN A 238 -6.49 3.62 22.50
C GLN A 238 -5.77 4.35 23.63
N MET A 239 -4.75 5.18 23.37
CA MET A 239 -4.18 6.03 24.42
C MET A 239 -5.15 7.13 24.85
N GLN A 240 -5.94 7.71 23.94
CA GLN A 240 -6.96 8.70 24.31
C GLN A 240 -8.19 8.07 24.97
N VAL A 241 -8.65 6.89 24.54
CA VAL A 241 -9.74 6.15 25.15
C VAL A 241 -9.32 5.61 26.52
N LEU A 242 -8.10 5.08 26.66
CA LEU A 242 -7.56 4.68 27.96
C LEU A 242 -7.38 5.88 28.89
N TYR A 243 -6.84 7.01 28.39
CA TYR A 243 -6.73 8.25 29.15
C TYR A 243 -8.10 8.79 29.58
N PHE A 244 -9.09 8.80 28.69
CA PHE A 244 -10.46 9.22 28.98
C PHE A 244 -11.15 8.30 29.99
N ILE A 245 -10.96 6.97 29.87
CA ILE A 245 -11.45 5.99 30.85
C ILE A 245 -10.78 6.22 32.21
N VAL A 246 -9.48 6.49 32.25
CA VAL A 246 -8.74 6.77 33.49
C VAL A 246 -9.24 8.08 34.13
N GLU A 247 -9.42 9.16 33.38
CA GLU A 247 -9.99 10.41 33.92
C GLU A 247 -11.42 10.21 34.46
N LEU A 248 -12.27 9.46 33.74
CA LEU A 248 -13.63 9.16 34.17
C LEU A 248 -13.64 8.35 35.48
N ILE A 249 -12.74 7.37 35.62
CA ILE A 249 -12.57 6.59 36.85
C ILE A 249 -12.10 7.48 38.01
N MET A 250 -11.16 8.41 37.76
CA MET A 250 -10.65 9.33 38.79
C MET A 250 -11.72 10.31 39.28
N GLU A 251 -12.58 10.83 38.40
CA GLU A 251 -13.72 11.68 38.80
C GLU A 251 -14.77 10.91 39.60
N LEU A 252 -15.07 9.66 39.22
CA LEU A 252 -15.98 8.79 39.98
C LEU A 252 -15.44 8.51 41.40
N LEU A 253 -14.14 8.22 41.52
CA LEU A 253 -13.47 8.01 42.81
C LEU A 253 -13.52 9.25 43.70
N LYS A 254 -13.27 10.45 43.16
CA LYS A 254 -13.40 11.71 43.91
C LYS A 254 -14.82 11.90 44.46
N SER A 255 -15.83 11.62 43.64
CA SER A 255 -17.24 11.71 44.04
C SER A 255 -17.58 10.73 45.17
N ILE A 256 -17.13 9.48 45.08
CA ILE A 256 -17.34 8.46 46.12
C ILE A 256 -16.65 8.87 47.43
N ILE A 257 -15.41 9.35 47.36
CA ILE A 257 -14.66 9.82 48.54
C ILE A 257 -15.39 10.99 49.21
N LEU A 258 -15.89 11.95 48.43
CA LEU A 258 -16.65 13.08 48.97
C LEU A 258 -17.91 12.62 49.72
N HIS A 259 -18.66 11.69 49.14
CA HIS A 259 -19.86 11.13 49.79
C HIS A 259 -19.51 10.38 51.09
N LEU A 260 -18.43 9.60 51.10
CA LEU A 260 -17.95 8.92 52.31
C LEU A 260 -17.54 9.93 53.40
N VAL A 261 -16.85 11.01 53.03
CA VAL A 261 -16.47 12.07 53.98
C VAL A 261 -17.70 12.75 54.58
N ILE A 262 -18.74 13.01 53.77
CA ILE A 262 -20.01 13.58 54.25
C ILE A 262 -20.70 12.63 55.22
N ILE A 263 -20.76 11.33 54.91
CA ILE A 263 -21.34 10.32 55.81
C ILE A 263 -20.57 10.25 57.13
N LEU A 264 -19.23 10.23 57.08
CA LEU A 264 -18.39 10.22 58.29
C LEU A 264 -18.60 11.48 59.14
N HIS A 265 -18.77 12.65 58.52
CA HIS A 265 -19.13 13.89 59.24
C HIS A 265 -20.52 13.80 59.88
N MET A 266 -21.53 13.25 59.18
CA MET A 266 -22.87 13.04 59.76
C MET A 266 -22.86 12.05 60.93
N LEU A 267 -21.91 11.11 60.93
CA LEU A 267 -21.66 10.18 62.04
C LEU A 267 -20.75 10.76 63.14
N GLY A 268 -20.34 12.03 63.03
CA GLY A 268 -19.51 12.73 64.03
C GLY A 268 -18.03 12.33 64.02
N MET A 269 -17.55 11.65 62.98
CA MET A 269 -16.15 11.25 62.83
C MET A 269 -15.35 12.35 62.09
N VAL A 270 -14.25 12.82 62.69
CA VAL A 270 -13.35 13.82 62.07
C VAL A 270 -12.38 13.12 61.12
N VAL A 271 -12.36 13.51 59.84
CA VAL A 271 -11.43 12.98 58.83
C VAL A 271 -10.58 14.12 58.28
N SER A 272 -9.25 14.07 58.44
CA SER A 272 -8.33 15.03 57.80
C SER A 272 -7.86 14.49 56.44
N TYR A 273 -8.19 15.17 55.33
CA TYR A 273 -7.72 14.79 53.99
C TYR A 273 -6.47 15.61 53.61
N LYS A 274 -5.35 14.92 53.30
CA LYS A 274 -4.18 15.54 52.67
C LYS A 274 -4.20 15.23 51.17
N GLN A 275 -4.49 16.24 50.36
CA GLN A 275 -4.49 16.13 48.90
C GLN A 275 -3.05 15.96 48.41
N THR A 276 -2.67 14.76 47.97
CA THR A 276 -1.36 14.53 47.35
C THR A 276 -1.54 14.70 45.84
N ILE A 277 -0.95 15.76 45.27
CA ILE A 277 -0.98 16.02 43.83
C ILE A 277 0.12 15.17 43.19
N PHE A 278 -0.26 14.19 42.36
CA PHE A 278 0.67 13.53 41.44
C PHE A 278 0.75 14.37 40.16
N LYS A 279 1.95 14.88 39.83
CA LYS A 279 2.28 15.56 38.57
C LYS A 279 2.66 14.56 37.50
#